data_AF-A0A972I489-F1
#
_entry.id   AF-A0A972I489-F1
#
_cell.length_a   1.000
_cell.length_b   1.000
_cell.length_c   1.000
_cell.angle_alpha   90.00
_cell.angle_beta   90.00
_cell.angle_gamma   90.00
#
_symmetry.space_group_name_H-M   'P 1'
#
loop_
_entity.id
_entity.type
_entity.pdbx_description
1 polymer ?
#
loop_
_entity_poly.entity_id
_entity_poly.type
_entity_poly.pdbx_seq_one_letter_code
_entity_poly.pdbx_strand_id
1 'polypeptide(L)'
;FKQNKTGNTVCLPLTISIGNSIARYLYEERPKTDSVFLFVRQLAPFGPLSDHASCYAVVSRVFKQANISKDKRIFGMHMLRHNAASTMVKNEVPIATIAAVLGHSNTDTTDIYITTDESRLKDCVLKMIEISTEVNT
;
A
#
# COMPACT_ATOMS: atom_id res chain seq x y z
N PHE A 1 3.55 -11.78 -10.37
CA PHE A 1 4.94 -12.02 -9.91
C PHE A 1 4.92 -12.97 -8.72
N LYS A 2 6.02 -13.67 -8.42
CA LYS A 2 6.13 -14.53 -7.22
C LYS A 2 6.72 -13.72 -6.07
N GLN A 3 6.02 -13.64 -4.95
CA GLN A 3 6.49 -12.89 -3.79
C GLN A 3 7.66 -13.62 -3.12
N ASN A 4 8.75 -12.91 -2.82
CA ASN A 4 9.97 -13.55 -2.30
C ASN A 4 9.77 -14.12 -0.88
N LYS A 5 9.05 -13.40 -0.01
CA LYS A 5 8.85 -13.79 1.39
C LYS A 5 7.87 -14.95 1.56
N THR A 6 6.75 -14.95 0.83
CA THR A 6 5.67 -15.94 0.99
C THR A 6 5.67 -17.02 -0.08
N GLY A 7 6.38 -16.81 -1.20
CA GLY A 7 6.31 -17.70 -2.36
C GLY A 7 5.00 -17.62 -3.14
N ASN A 8 4.05 -16.78 -2.71
CA ASN A 8 2.73 -16.67 -3.33
C ASN A 8 2.83 -16.00 -4.70
N THR A 9 2.08 -16.53 -5.67
CA THR A 9 1.90 -15.87 -6.97
C THR A 9 0.86 -14.78 -6.82
N VAL A 10 1.27 -13.54 -7.05
CA VAL A 10 0.40 -12.37 -7.03
C VAL A 10 0.16 -11.92 -8.46
N CYS A 11 -1.10 -11.91 -8.88
CA CYS A 11 -1.55 -11.35 -10.15
C CYS A 11 -2.41 -10.13 -9.85
N LEU A 12 -1.99 -8.96 -10.32
CA LEU A 12 -2.72 -7.71 -10.16
C LEU A 12 -3.12 -7.19 -11.54
N PRO A 13 -4.35 -6.66 -11.68
CA PRO A 13 -4.74 -6.03 -12.94
C PRO A 13 -3.87 -4.80 -13.18
N LEU A 14 -3.31 -4.72 -14.38
CA LEU A 14 -2.63 -3.51 -14.84
C LEU A 14 -3.70 -2.56 -15.39
N THR A 15 -4.04 -1.53 -14.62
CA THR A 15 -5.00 -0.52 -15.08
C THR A 15 -4.41 0.30 -16.22
N ILE A 16 -5.29 0.86 -17.07
CA ILE A 16 -4.87 1.70 -18.22
C ILE A 16 -3.96 2.85 -17.75
N SER A 17 -4.30 3.50 -16.63
CA SER A 17 -3.49 4.58 -16.08
C SER A 17 -2.06 4.13 -15.74
N ILE A 18 -1.90 2.97 -15.09
CA ILE A 18 -0.58 2.45 -14.72
C ILE A 18 0.17 2.01 -15.98
N GLY A 19 -0.50 1.34 -16.91
CA GLY A 19 0.08 0.95 -18.20
C GLY A 19 0.64 2.15 -18.97
N ASN A 20 -0.14 3.23 -19.06
CA ASN A 20 0.29 4.47 -19.70
C ASN A 20 1.48 5.13 -18.98
N SER A 21 1.49 5.14 -17.65
CA SER A 21 2.64 5.66 -16.88
C SER A 21 3.92 4.85 -17.11
N ILE A 22 3.81 3.52 -17.19
CA ILE A 22 4.95 2.65 -17.51
C ILE A 22 5.42 2.89 -18.95
N ALA A 23 4.49 3.00 -19.90
CA ALA A 23 4.83 3.29 -21.29
C ALA A 23 5.58 4.62 -21.42
N ARG A 24 5.09 5.69 -20.77
CA ARG A 24 5.76 6.99 -20.75
C ARG A 24 7.17 6.89 -20.18
N TYR A 25 7.33 6.19 -19.05
CA TYR A 25 8.65 5.95 -18.48
C TYR A 25 9.58 5.26 -19.49
N LEU A 26 9.12 4.21 -20.19
CA LEU A 26 9.92 3.47 -21.15
C LEU A 26 10.35 4.31 -22.36
N TYR A 27 9.48 5.17 -22.88
CA TYR A 27 9.74 5.96 -24.09
C TYR A 27 10.45 7.30 -23.82
N GLU A 28 10.18 7.94 -22.70
CA GLU A 28 10.59 9.34 -22.46
C GLU A 28 11.65 9.48 -21.35
N GLU A 29 11.63 8.60 -20.33
CA GLU A 29 12.39 8.83 -19.10
C GLU A 29 13.50 7.78 -18.85
N ARG A 30 13.32 6.54 -19.33
CA ARG A 30 14.24 5.44 -19.07
C ARG A 30 15.55 5.64 -19.85
N PRO A 31 16.71 5.67 -19.19
CA PRO A 31 17.99 5.77 -19.87
C PRO A 31 18.24 4.53 -20.75
N LYS A 32 19.00 4.70 -21.84
CA LYS A 32 19.44 3.59 -22.68
C LYS A 32 20.41 2.71 -21.87
N THR A 33 20.03 1.46 -21.65
CA THR A 33 20.79 0.48 -20.86
C THR A 33 20.40 -0.93 -21.28
N ASP A 34 21.37 -1.85 -21.22
CA ASP A 34 21.18 -3.28 -21.48
C ASP A 34 20.55 -4.02 -20.29
N SER A 35 20.24 -3.32 -19.19
CA SER A 35 19.57 -3.90 -18.04
C SER A 35 18.20 -4.48 -18.42
N VAL A 36 17.98 -5.73 -18.01
CA VAL A 36 16.71 -6.45 -18.19
C VAL A 36 15.61 -6.01 -17.22
N PHE A 37 15.94 -5.20 -16.21
CA PHE A 37 14.97 -4.73 -15.22
C PHE A 37 14.15 -3.57 -15.77
N LEU A 38 12.84 -3.57 -15.43
CA LEU A 38 11.92 -2.51 -15.85
C LEU A 38 12.41 -1.15 -15.35
N PHE A 39 12.55 -1.00 -14.03
CA PHE A 39 13.01 0.25 -13.42
C PHE A 39 14.51 0.24 -13.15
N VAL A 40 15.19 1.27 -13.65
CA VAL A 40 16.63 1.48 -13.50
C VAL A 40 16.95 2.85 -12.90
N ARG A 41 18.16 2.98 -12.37
CA ARG A 41 18.68 4.25 -11.84
C ARG A 41 18.78 5.29 -12.95
N GLN A 42 18.48 6.54 -12.63
CA GLN A 42 18.59 7.66 -13.58
C GLN A 42 20.04 8.14 -13.76
N LEU A 43 20.92 7.89 -12.78
CA LEU A 43 22.34 8.24 -12.85
C LEU A 43 23.18 6.99 -13.13
N ALA A 44 24.28 7.17 -13.84
CA ALA A 44 25.23 6.10 -14.11
C ALA A 44 25.84 5.57 -12.79
N PRO A 45 26.08 4.25 -12.67
CA PRO A 45 25.74 3.20 -13.64
C PRO A 45 24.22 2.93 -13.67
N PHE A 46 23.63 2.82 -14.87
CA PHE A 46 22.19 2.62 -15.12
C PHE A 46 21.71 1.18 -14.82
N GLY A 47 22.05 0.71 -13.62
CA GLY A 47 21.63 -0.59 -13.10
C GLY A 47 20.23 -0.56 -12.48
N PRO A 48 19.75 -1.71 -11.99
CA PRO A 48 18.45 -1.81 -11.34
C PRO A 48 18.34 -0.93 -10.09
N LEU A 49 17.11 -0.54 -9.75
CA LEU A 49 16.79 -0.07 -8.40
C LEU A 49 16.94 -1.27 -7.44
N SER A 50 18.03 -1.28 -6.69
CA SER A 50 18.54 -2.49 -6.04
C SER A 50 18.13 -2.64 -4.58
N ASP A 51 17.65 -1.59 -3.93
CA ASP A 51 17.42 -1.60 -2.49
C ASP A 51 16.18 -0.80 -2.05
N HIS A 52 15.77 -1.06 -0.81
CA HIS A 52 14.68 -0.35 -0.16
C HIS A 52 14.97 1.17 -0.07
N ALA A 53 16.24 1.56 0.09
CA ALA A 53 16.64 2.96 0.24
C ALA A 53 16.40 3.78 -1.04
N SER A 54 16.68 3.23 -2.22
CA SER A 54 16.41 3.89 -3.50
C SER A 54 14.92 4.10 -3.74
N CYS A 55 14.09 3.08 -3.49
CA CYS A 55 12.64 3.22 -3.51
C CYS A 55 12.14 4.26 -2.48
N TYR A 56 12.71 4.26 -1.26
CA TYR A 56 12.38 5.23 -0.21
C TYR A 56 12.69 6.66 -0.65
N ALA A 57 13.84 6.88 -1.27
CA ALA A 57 14.24 8.20 -1.75
C ALA A 57 13.28 8.73 -2.83
N VAL A 58 12.87 7.87 -3.77
CA VAL A 58 11.89 8.21 -4.82
C VAL A 58 10.55 8.60 -4.18
N VAL A 59 9.99 7.75 -3.31
CA VAL A 59 8.71 8.01 -2.67
C VAL A 59 8.75 9.25 -1.79
N SER A 60 9.83 9.44 -1.03
CA SER A 60 10.02 10.62 -0.18
C SER A 60 10.08 11.92 -0.99
N ARG A 61 10.71 11.90 -2.18
CA ARG A 61 10.74 13.05 -3.09
C ARG A 61 9.33 13.37 -3.61
N VAL A 62 8.57 12.36 -4.01
CA VAL A 62 7.17 12.54 -4.47
C VAL A 62 6.31 13.12 -3.35
N PHE A 63 6.42 12.59 -2.12
CA PHE A 63 5.69 13.11 -0.97
C PHE A 63 6.05 14.55 -0.63
N LYS A 64 7.34 14.92 -0.71
CA LYS A 64 7.77 16.31 -0.54
C LYS A 64 7.15 17.22 -1.59
N GLN A 65 7.12 16.80 -2.85
CA GLN A 65 6.49 17.57 -3.94
C GLN A 65 4.97 17.69 -3.78
N ALA A 66 4.34 16.67 -3.20
CA ALA A 66 2.91 16.66 -2.89
C ALA A 66 2.55 17.36 -1.56
N ASN A 67 3.52 18.00 -0.88
CA ASN A 67 3.35 18.62 0.44
C ASN A 67 2.81 17.68 1.53
N ILE A 68 3.15 16.38 1.44
CA ILE A 68 2.81 15.39 2.45
C ILE A 68 3.89 15.43 3.55
N SER A 69 3.48 15.82 4.76
CA SER A 69 4.36 15.95 5.91
C SER A 69 4.63 14.59 6.60
N LYS A 70 5.78 14.49 7.26
CA LYS A 70 6.14 13.35 8.10
C LYS A 70 5.70 13.64 9.54
N ASP A 71 4.42 13.47 9.83
CA ASP A 71 3.77 13.85 11.09
C ASP A 71 3.74 12.70 12.12
N LYS A 72 4.91 12.21 12.56
CA LYS A 72 5.05 11.02 13.45
C LYS A 72 4.39 9.72 12.94
N ARG A 73 3.74 9.75 11.77
CA ARG A 73 3.15 8.59 11.12
C ARG A 73 4.19 7.76 10.37
N ILE A 74 3.77 6.54 10.02
CA ILE A 74 4.48 5.69 9.06
C ILE A 74 4.70 6.49 7.77
N PHE A 75 5.92 6.47 7.22
CA PHE A 75 6.30 7.28 6.06
C PHE A 75 7.03 6.42 5.01
N GLY A 76 6.95 6.81 3.74
CA GLY A 76 7.54 6.05 2.62
C GLY A 76 6.62 4.94 2.09
N MET A 77 7.20 3.86 1.55
CA MET A 77 6.46 2.79 0.86
C MET A 77 5.47 2.07 1.78
N HIS A 78 5.78 1.96 3.07
CA HIS A 78 4.85 1.38 4.04
C HIS A 78 3.56 2.20 4.15
N MET A 79 3.65 3.53 4.04
CA MET A 79 2.46 4.38 4.01
C MET A 79 1.61 4.13 2.76
N LEU A 80 2.24 3.98 1.59
CA LEU A 80 1.53 3.65 0.34
C LEU A 80 0.80 2.31 0.46
N ARG A 81 1.48 1.27 0.97
CA ARG A 81 0.89 -0.05 1.18
C ARG A 81 -0.28 0.01 2.16
N HIS A 82 -0.10 0.73 3.27
CA HIS A 82 -1.15 0.89 4.27
C HIS A 82 -2.35 1.68 3.72
N ASN A 83 -2.10 2.75 2.98
CA ASN A 83 -3.17 3.54 2.35
C ASN A 83 -3.95 2.71 1.33
N ALA A 84 -3.28 1.91 0.48
CA ALA A 84 -3.95 1.00 -0.45
C ALA A 84 -4.85 -0.01 0.28
N ALA A 85 -4.33 -0.63 1.35
CA ALA A 85 -5.08 -1.59 2.15
C ALA A 85 -6.28 -0.96 2.86
N SER A 86 -6.07 0.13 3.61
CA SER A 86 -7.14 0.86 4.29
C SER A 86 -8.20 1.39 3.33
N THR A 87 -7.80 1.84 2.14
CA THR A 87 -8.76 2.29 1.11
C THR A 87 -9.61 1.11 0.63
N MET A 88 -9.01 -0.07 0.40
CA MET A 88 -9.78 -1.27 0.03
C MET A 88 -10.74 -1.69 1.15
N VAL A 89 -10.33 -1.64 2.42
CA VAL A 89 -11.22 -1.91 3.57
C VAL A 89 -12.42 -0.96 3.58
N LYS A 90 -12.18 0.35 3.43
CA LYS A 90 -13.23 1.37 3.39
C LYS A 90 -14.19 1.23 2.20
N ASN A 91 -13.73 0.64 1.10
CA ASN A 91 -14.56 0.30 -0.06
C ASN A 91 -15.16 -1.12 0.04
N GLU A 92 -15.17 -1.70 1.24
CA GLU A 92 -15.79 -2.99 1.55
C GLU A 92 -15.25 -4.17 0.73
N VAL A 93 -14.01 -4.06 0.25
CA VAL A 93 -13.35 -5.16 -0.45
C VAL A 93 -13.14 -6.32 0.54
N PRO A 94 -13.49 -7.56 0.19
CA PRO A 94 -13.31 -8.70 1.09
C PRO A 94 -11.87 -8.85 1.56
N ILE A 95 -11.66 -9.12 2.85
CA ILE A 95 -10.32 -9.23 3.48
C ILE A 95 -9.44 -10.25 2.77
N ALA A 96 -10.01 -11.38 2.32
CA ALA A 96 -9.29 -12.39 1.54
C ALA A 96 -8.74 -11.83 0.21
N THR A 97 -9.49 -10.94 -0.44
CA THR A 97 -9.06 -10.26 -1.67
C THR A 97 -7.95 -9.26 -1.36
N ILE A 98 -8.06 -8.49 -0.27
CA ILE A 98 -7.02 -7.56 0.18
C ILE A 98 -5.73 -8.33 0.50
N ALA A 99 -5.82 -9.44 1.23
CA ALA A 99 -4.68 -10.31 1.54
C ALA A 99 -4.01 -10.85 0.28
N ALA A 100 -4.79 -11.29 -0.72
CA ALA A 100 -4.28 -11.74 -2.02
C ALA A 100 -3.55 -10.61 -2.77
N VAL A 101 -4.13 -9.40 -2.80
CA VAL A 101 -3.52 -8.22 -3.44
C VAL A 101 -2.20 -7.83 -2.77
N LEU A 102 -2.15 -7.89 -1.44
CA LEU A 102 -0.94 -7.61 -0.66
C LEU A 102 0.05 -8.80 -0.67
N GLY A 103 -0.36 -9.96 -1.17
CA GLY A 103 0.39 -11.21 -1.18
C GLY A 103 0.68 -11.75 0.22
N HIS A 104 -0.19 -11.48 1.19
CA HIS A 104 -0.14 -12.06 2.51
C HIS A 104 -0.54 -13.53 2.46
N SER A 105 0.20 -14.40 3.15
CA SER A 105 -0.16 -15.81 3.34
C SER A 105 -1.10 -16.02 4.52
N ASN A 106 -1.09 -15.11 5.51
CA ASN A 106 -2.00 -15.10 6.63
C ASN A 106 -2.83 -13.81 6.64
N THR A 107 -4.15 -13.94 6.72
CA THR A 107 -5.11 -12.84 6.79
C THR A 107 -4.96 -12.01 8.05
N ASP A 108 -4.45 -12.55 9.15
CA ASP A 108 -4.28 -11.81 10.43
C ASP A 108 -3.39 -10.56 10.27
N THR A 109 -2.45 -10.59 9.32
CA THR A 109 -1.62 -9.42 8.98
C THR A 109 -2.39 -8.30 8.26
N THR A 110 -3.65 -8.54 7.93
CA THR A 110 -4.60 -7.62 7.29
C THR A 110 -5.55 -7.01 8.31
N ASP A 111 -5.66 -7.59 9.52
CA ASP A 111 -6.51 -7.09 10.61
C ASP A 111 -6.11 -5.69 11.07
N ILE A 112 -4.82 -5.37 10.97
CA ILE A 112 -4.30 -4.01 11.22
C ILE A 112 -4.94 -2.94 10.32
N TYR A 113 -5.55 -3.32 9.20
CA TYR A 113 -6.25 -2.40 8.31
C TYR A 113 -7.74 -2.31 8.62
N ILE A 114 -8.34 -3.33 9.23
CA ILE A 114 -9.74 -3.31 9.66
C ILE A 114 -9.95 -2.23 10.72
N THR A 115 -8.99 -2.07 11.62
CA THR A 115 -9.02 -1.03 12.67
C THR A 115 -9.06 0.41 12.12
N THR A 116 -8.84 0.59 10.81
CA THR A 116 -8.82 1.90 10.15
C THR A 116 -10.19 2.35 9.67
N ASP A 117 -11.20 1.48 9.73
CA ASP A 117 -12.60 1.78 9.42
C ASP A 117 -13.43 1.96 10.69
N GLU A 118 -13.26 3.12 11.34
CA GLU A 118 -13.98 3.46 12.57
C GLU A 118 -15.51 3.44 12.41
N SER A 119 -16.01 3.81 11.22
CA SER A 119 -17.45 3.86 10.97
C SER A 119 -18.07 2.49 11.10
N ARG A 120 -17.48 1.48 10.44
CA ARG A 120 -17.98 0.10 10.51
C ARG A 120 -17.70 -0.57 11.83
N LEU A 121 -16.61 -0.20 12.52
CA LEU A 121 -16.36 -0.70 13.87
C LEU A 121 -17.46 -0.30 14.85
N LYS A 122 -18.10 0.87 14.68
CA LYS A 122 -19.24 1.29 15.50
C LYS A 122 -20.46 0.37 15.34
N ASP A 123 -20.66 -0.20 14.15
CA ASP A 123 -21.76 -1.14 13.91
C ASP A 123 -21.56 -2.49 14.63
N CYS A 124 -20.31 -2.82 14.95
CA CYS A 124 -19.95 -4.04 15.69
C CYS A 124 -20.06 -3.88 17.22
N VAL A 125 -20.35 -2.68 17.73
CA VAL A 125 -20.46 -2.44 19.18
C VAL A 125 -21.80 -2.94 19.70
N LEU A 126 -21.77 -3.67 20.82
CA LEU A 126 -22.98 -4.05 21.55
C LEU A 126 -23.72 -2.79 22.02
N LYS A 127 -25.00 -2.69 21.70
CA LYS A 127 -25.84 -1.59 22.17
C LYS A 127 -25.99 -1.71 23.70
N MET A 128 -25.63 -0.66 24.45
CA MET A 128 -25.88 -0.58 25.90
C MET A 128 -27.38 -0.32 26.16
N ILE A 129 -28.23 -1.32 25.92
CA ILE A 129 -29.67 -1.22 26.14
C ILE A 129 -30.07 -1.62 27.58
N GLU A 130 -29.20 -2.33 28.32
CA GLU A 130 -29.54 -2.92 29.62
C GLU A 130 -28.83 -2.34 30.84
N ILE A 131 -28.01 -1.29 30.69
CA ILE A 131 -27.42 -0.63 31.86
C ILE A 131 -28.45 0.37 32.40
N SER A 132 -29.30 -0.11 33.30
CA SER A 132 -30.20 0.72 34.09
C SER A 132 -29.44 1.90 34.70
N THR A 133 -29.82 3.12 34.32
CA THR A 133 -29.38 4.35 34.98
C THR A 133 -30.16 4.59 36.26
N GLU A 134 -30.39 3.55 37.06
CA GLU A 134 -30.83 3.72 38.44
C GLU A 134 -29.59 4.07 39.27
N VAL A 135 -29.23 5.34 39.21
CA VAL A 135 -28.39 5.94 40.24
C VAL A 135 -29.27 6.01 41.48
N ASN A 136 -29.08 5.07 42.42
CA ASN A 136 -29.64 5.17 43.76
C ASN A 136 -29.14 6.48 44.40
N THR A 137 -29.97 7.53 44.32
CA THR A 137 -29.91 8.73 45.18
C THR A 137 -30.45 8.43 46.56
#